data_AF-A0A3S5Y8M1-F1
#
_entry.id   AF-A0A3S5Y8M1-F1
#
_cell.length_a   1.000
_cell.length_b   1.000
_cell.length_c   1.000
_cell.angle_alpha   90.00
_cell.angle_beta   90.00
_cell.angle_gamma   90.00
#
_symmetry.space_group_name_H-M   'P 1'
#
loop_
_entity.id
_entity.type
_entity.pdbx_description
1 polymer ?
#
loop_
_entity_poly.entity_id
_entity_poly.type
_entity_poly.pdbx_seq_one_letter_code
_entity_poly.pdbx_strand_id
1 'polypeptide(L)'
;MANGSKSGKAGKPSKEAKAAAKAARKQASKERRTQLWQAFQMQRKEDKLLLPMMIGALVASALVFFLVGLIFGIEWFLLPIGVLVGVLLAFIIFGKRVQKTVYGKAEGQAGAAAWALENMQGAWRVKNAVTGTAQLDAVHRVIGRPGVILVAEGSPQRVKGLLAQEKKKTARLVGDTPIYDIVVGNDEGQVPLSQLVKYLNKLPRNIDTKRMDSIESRLAALGSRSGAAMPKGPLPPGARMKGMQRTIRRR
;
A
#
# COMPACT_ATOMS: atom_id res chain seq x y z
N MET A 1 -1.37 -56.13 16.45
CA MET A 1 -2.73 -55.74 16.05
C MET A 1 -2.65 -54.47 15.24
N ALA A 2 -3.20 -54.50 14.03
CA ALA A 2 -3.16 -53.43 13.05
C ALA A 2 -4.19 -52.33 13.38
N ASN A 3 -3.87 -51.08 13.06
CA ASN A 3 -4.89 -50.17 12.50
C ASN A 3 -4.24 -49.03 11.71
N GLY A 4 -4.26 -49.17 10.38
CA GLY A 4 -3.92 -48.11 9.46
C GLY A 4 -5.12 -47.21 9.22
N SER A 5 -4.98 -45.91 9.45
CA SER A 5 -5.94 -44.91 9.00
C SER A 5 -5.74 -44.65 7.51
N LYS A 6 -6.55 -45.33 6.68
CA LYS A 6 -6.66 -45.03 5.25
C LYS A 6 -7.18 -43.61 5.07
N SER A 7 -6.34 -42.74 4.52
CA SER A 7 -6.73 -41.45 3.95
C SER A 7 -7.79 -41.68 2.86
N GLY A 8 -8.97 -41.09 3.06
CA GLY A 8 -10.08 -41.17 2.12
C GLY A 8 -9.72 -40.52 0.79
N LYS A 9 -9.84 -41.28 -0.30
CA LYS A 9 -9.83 -40.76 -1.68
C LYS A 9 -10.89 -39.67 -1.81
N ALA A 10 -10.48 -38.44 -2.14
CA ALA A 10 -11.39 -37.39 -2.61
C ALA A 10 -12.15 -37.88 -3.86
N GLY A 11 -13.45 -38.11 -3.72
CA GLY A 11 -14.32 -38.52 -4.82
C GLY A 11 -14.41 -37.44 -5.90
N LYS A 12 -14.54 -37.87 -7.17
CA LYS A 12 -14.74 -36.96 -8.32
C LYS A 12 -15.94 -36.03 -8.04
N PRO A 13 -15.84 -34.70 -8.25
CA PRO A 13 -16.94 -33.78 -7.96
C PRO A 13 -18.18 -34.15 -8.78
N SER A 14 -19.35 -34.15 -8.11
CA SER A 14 -20.64 -34.49 -8.72
C SER A 14 -20.95 -33.57 -9.91
N LYS A 15 -21.76 -34.04 -10.87
CA LYS A 15 -22.14 -33.24 -12.07
C LYS A 15 -22.79 -31.91 -11.67
N GLU A 16 -23.53 -31.90 -10.57
CA GLU A 16 -24.18 -30.71 -9.98
C GLU A 16 -23.15 -29.74 -9.37
N ALA A 17 -22.16 -30.23 -8.62
CA ALA A 17 -21.07 -29.39 -8.09
C ALA A 17 -20.24 -28.76 -9.22
N LYS A 18 -20.02 -29.49 -10.32
CA LYS A 18 -19.36 -28.94 -11.52
C LYS A 18 -20.23 -27.90 -12.25
N ALA A 19 -21.54 -28.12 -12.32
CA ALA A 19 -22.49 -27.18 -12.93
C ALA A 19 -22.61 -25.88 -12.11
N ALA A 20 -22.72 -25.99 -10.79
CA ALA A 20 -22.74 -24.85 -9.87
C ALA A 20 -21.42 -24.06 -9.92
N ALA A 21 -20.27 -24.74 -9.91
CA ALA A 21 -18.97 -24.09 -10.08
C ALA A 21 -18.83 -23.39 -11.45
N LYS A 22 -19.37 -23.97 -12.52
CA LYS A 22 -19.38 -23.35 -13.86
C LYS A 22 -20.31 -22.14 -13.91
N ALA A 23 -21.46 -22.18 -13.26
CA ALA A 23 -22.39 -21.06 -13.14
C ALA A 23 -21.76 -19.91 -12.33
N ALA A 24 -21.17 -20.21 -11.17
CA ALA A 24 -20.45 -19.25 -10.34
C ALA A 24 -19.27 -18.60 -11.09
N ARG A 25 -18.48 -19.40 -11.83
CA ARG A 25 -17.38 -18.87 -12.67
C ARG A 25 -17.90 -17.95 -13.78
N LYS A 26 -19.00 -18.31 -14.44
CA LYS A 26 -19.62 -17.47 -15.47
C LYS A 26 -20.13 -16.16 -14.87
N GLN A 27 -20.76 -16.21 -13.70
CA GLN A 27 -21.27 -15.03 -13.03
C GLN A 27 -20.13 -14.09 -12.60
N ALA A 28 -19.11 -14.62 -11.92
CA ALA A 28 -17.92 -13.88 -11.54
C ALA A 28 -17.19 -13.30 -12.75
N SER A 29 -17.14 -14.02 -13.87
CA SER A 29 -16.55 -13.52 -15.12
C SER A 29 -17.35 -12.37 -15.73
N LYS A 30 -18.69 -12.41 -15.67
CA LYS A 30 -19.55 -11.32 -16.13
C LYS A 30 -19.35 -10.09 -15.26
N GLU A 31 -19.37 -10.24 -13.93
CA GLU A 31 -19.16 -9.16 -12.98
C GLU A 31 -17.79 -8.50 -13.17
N ARG A 32 -16.73 -9.31 -13.28
CA ARG A 32 -15.38 -8.81 -13.57
C ARG A 32 -15.33 -8.03 -14.90
N ARG A 33 -15.96 -8.53 -15.95
CA ARG A 33 -16.01 -7.83 -17.25
C ARG A 33 -16.77 -6.50 -17.14
N THR A 34 -17.88 -6.47 -16.42
CA THR A 34 -18.65 -5.23 -16.19
C THR A 34 -17.85 -4.22 -15.38
N GLN A 35 -17.16 -4.64 -14.32
CA GLN A 35 -16.28 -3.77 -13.52
C GLN A 35 -15.13 -3.20 -14.36
N LEU A 36 -14.48 -4.04 -15.17
CA LEU A 36 -13.42 -3.59 -16.08
C LEU A 36 -13.95 -2.61 -17.13
N TRP A 37 -15.16 -2.86 -17.66
CA TRP A 37 -15.79 -1.95 -18.61
C TRP A 37 -16.16 -0.61 -17.98
N GLN A 38 -16.69 -0.60 -16.76
CA GLN A 38 -17.00 0.61 -16.02
C GLN A 38 -15.73 1.42 -15.72
N ALA A 39 -14.67 0.77 -15.24
CA ALA A 39 -13.37 1.40 -15.02
C ALA A 39 -12.79 1.98 -16.30
N PHE A 40 -12.90 1.25 -17.43
CA PHE A 40 -12.49 1.75 -18.73
C PHE A 40 -13.29 2.99 -19.18
N GLN A 41 -14.61 2.97 -19.03
CA GLN A 41 -15.46 4.11 -19.39
C GLN A 41 -15.17 5.34 -18.54
N MET A 42 -14.91 5.16 -17.24
CA MET A 42 -14.49 6.23 -16.34
C MET A 42 -13.14 6.80 -16.79
N GLN A 43 -12.13 5.96 -16.97
CA GLN A 43 -10.80 6.41 -17.36
C GLN A 43 -10.79 7.11 -18.73
N ARG A 44 -11.53 6.59 -19.71
CA ARG A 44 -11.61 7.20 -21.05
C ARG A 44 -12.18 8.62 -21.01
N LYS A 45 -13.13 8.88 -20.11
CA LYS A 45 -13.70 10.23 -19.91
C LYS A 45 -12.68 11.18 -19.29
N GLU A 46 -11.87 10.68 -18.36
CA GLU A 46 -10.86 11.46 -17.65
C GLU A 46 -9.60 11.71 -18.49
N ASP A 47 -9.20 10.73 -19.28
CA ASP A 47 -7.99 10.76 -20.10
C ASP A 47 -8.33 10.52 -21.57
N LYS A 48 -8.63 11.61 -22.29
CA LYS A 48 -9.01 11.58 -23.71
C LYS A 48 -7.91 11.00 -24.60
N LEU A 49 -6.64 11.14 -24.19
CA LEU A 49 -5.48 10.64 -24.91
C LEU A 49 -5.28 9.12 -24.71
N LEU A 50 -5.99 8.49 -23.78
CA LEU A 50 -5.89 7.05 -23.53
C LEU A 50 -6.20 6.23 -24.81
N LEU A 51 -7.31 6.52 -25.46
CA LEU A 51 -7.82 5.72 -26.56
C LEU A 51 -6.93 5.83 -27.83
N PRO A 52 -6.51 7.03 -28.26
CA PRO A 52 -5.50 7.16 -29.32
C PRO A 52 -4.19 6.43 -29.01
N MET A 53 -3.70 6.46 -27.77
CA MET A 53 -2.47 5.73 -27.41
C MET A 53 -2.64 4.21 -27.47
N MET A 54 -3.77 3.69 -26.99
CA MET A 54 -4.05 2.24 -27.04
C MET A 54 -4.17 1.75 -28.48
N ILE A 55 -4.89 2.49 -29.33
CA ILE A 55 -5.00 2.18 -30.76
C ILE A 55 -3.63 2.32 -31.44
N GLY A 56 -2.89 3.39 -31.15
CA GLY A 56 -1.55 3.62 -31.67
C GLY A 56 -0.59 2.49 -31.33
N ALA A 57 -0.61 2.00 -30.08
CA ALA A 57 0.22 0.87 -29.66
C ALA A 57 -0.16 -0.43 -30.38
N LEU A 58 -1.45 -0.69 -30.58
CA LEU A 58 -1.92 -1.87 -31.30
C LEU A 58 -1.52 -1.82 -32.77
N VAL A 59 -1.78 -0.70 -33.44
CA VAL A 59 -1.46 -0.50 -34.86
C VAL A 59 0.04 -0.51 -35.07
N ALA A 60 0.81 0.20 -34.25
CA ALA A 60 2.28 0.20 -34.34
C ALA A 60 2.85 -1.21 -34.17
N SER A 61 2.37 -1.97 -33.17
CA SER A 61 2.83 -3.35 -32.96
C SER A 61 2.48 -4.25 -34.14
N ALA A 62 1.24 -4.19 -34.64
CA ALA A 62 0.82 -4.97 -35.80
C ALA A 62 1.66 -4.64 -37.05
N LEU A 63 1.89 -3.34 -37.31
CA LEU A 63 2.72 -2.87 -38.42
C LEU A 63 4.16 -3.34 -38.30
N VAL A 64 4.78 -3.24 -37.12
CA VAL A 64 6.16 -3.68 -36.89
C VAL A 64 6.30 -5.17 -37.19
N PHE A 65 5.42 -6.01 -36.65
CA PHE A 65 5.47 -7.46 -36.89
C PHE A 65 5.16 -7.83 -38.33
N PHE A 66 4.23 -7.11 -38.98
CA PHE A 66 3.92 -7.32 -40.39
C PHE A 66 5.12 -6.99 -41.29
N LEU A 67 5.76 -5.83 -41.09
CA LEU A 67 6.94 -5.41 -41.86
C LEU A 67 8.12 -6.36 -41.64
N VAL A 68 8.35 -6.78 -40.39
CA VAL A 68 9.35 -7.82 -40.09
C VAL A 68 9.01 -9.10 -40.83
N GLY A 69 7.74 -9.53 -40.81
CA GLY A 69 7.31 -10.73 -41.51
C GLY A 69 7.47 -10.65 -43.02
N LEU A 70 7.27 -9.47 -43.62
CA LEU A 70 7.45 -9.24 -45.06
C LEU A 70 8.90 -9.47 -45.49
N ILE A 71 9.87 -9.08 -44.66
CA ILE A 71 11.31 -9.32 -44.92
C ILE A 71 11.61 -10.83 -45.00
N PHE A 72 10.89 -11.66 -44.25
CA PHE A 72 11.10 -13.11 -44.15
C PHE A 72 10.04 -13.94 -44.91
N GLY A 73 9.09 -13.30 -45.59
CA GLY A 73 7.96 -13.97 -46.27
C GLY A 73 6.98 -14.71 -45.33
N ILE A 74 6.87 -14.28 -44.08
CA ILE A 74 6.02 -14.87 -43.02
C ILE A 74 5.08 -13.83 -42.39
N GLU A 75 4.72 -12.77 -43.12
CA GLU A 75 3.89 -11.66 -42.65
C GLU A 75 2.55 -12.10 -42.06
N TRP A 76 1.87 -13.06 -42.68
CA TRP A 76 0.59 -13.57 -42.18
C TRP A 76 0.72 -14.41 -40.91
N PHE A 77 1.90 -14.99 -40.66
CA PHE A 77 2.20 -15.71 -39.43
C PHE A 77 2.58 -14.76 -38.29
N LEU A 78 3.35 -13.70 -38.57
CA LEU A 78 3.75 -12.72 -37.56
C LEU A 78 2.66 -11.71 -37.21
N LEU A 79 1.72 -11.42 -38.11
CA LEU A 79 0.66 -10.45 -37.88
C LEU A 79 -0.21 -10.77 -36.64
N PRO A 80 -0.75 -12.00 -36.43
CA PRO A 80 -1.47 -12.34 -35.21
C PRO A 80 -0.64 -12.16 -33.93
N ILE A 81 0.66 -12.46 -33.98
CA ILE A 81 1.58 -12.26 -32.85
C ILE A 81 1.71 -10.76 -32.55
N GLY A 82 1.89 -9.94 -33.59
CA GLY A 82 1.94 -8.48 -33.47
C GLY A 82 0.68 -7.88 -32.88
N VAL A 83 -0.50 -8.40 -33.24
CA VAL A 83 -1.78 -8.00 -32.65
C VAL A 83 -1.86 -8.39 -31.17
N LEU A 84 -1.47 -9.61 -30.80
CA LEU A 84 -1.45 -10.05 -29.40
C LEU A 84 -0.51 -9.19 -28.54
N VAL A 85 0.69 -8.90 -29.04
CA VAL A 85 1.65 -7.99 -28.39
C VAL A 85 1.07 -6.58 -28.30
N GLY A 86 0.41 -6.11 -29.35
CA GLY A 86 -0.25 -4.80 -29.38
C GLY A 86 -1.36 -4.66 -28.33
N VAL A 87 -2.19 -5.69 -28.17
CA VAL A 87 -3.22 -5.75 -27.13
C VAL A 87 -2.57 -5.72 -25.73
N LEU A 88 -1.51 -6.49 -25.51
CA LEU A 88 -0.78 -6.47 -24.24
C LEU A 88 -0.20 -5.08 -23.93
N LEU A 89 0.41 -4.42 -24.91
CA LEU A 89 0.92 -3.05 -24.77
C LEU A 89 -0.21 -2.06 -24.44
N ALA A 90 -1.36 -2.18 -25.10
CA ALA A 90 -2.53 -1.36 -24.81
C ALA A 90 -3.01 -1.54 -23.35
N PHE A 91 -3.01 -2.77 -22.83
CA PHE A 91 -3.33 -3.04 -21.41
C PHE A 91 -2.30 -2.42 -20.45
N ILE A 92 -1.00 -2.50 -20.77
CA ILE A 92 0.05 -1.87 -19.96
C ILE A 92 -0.12 -0.35 -19.91
N ILE A 93 -0.39 0.28 -21.06
CA ILE A 93 -0.67 1.72 -21.16
C ILE A 93 -1.89 2.08 -20.32
N PHE A 94 -2.99 1.33 -20.47
CA PHE A 94 -4.20 1.54 -19.68
C PHE A 94 -3.91 1.51 -18.17
N GLY A 95 -3.24 0.46 -17.68
CA GLY A 95 -2.91 0.33 -16.26
C GLY A 95 -2.06 1.51 -15.75
N LYS A 96 -1.02 1.89 -16.49
CA LYS A 96 -0.15 3.04 -16.13
C LYS A 96 -0.91 4.37 -16.10
N ARG A 97 -1.83 4.58 -17.05
CA ARG A 97 -2.65 5.81 -17.12
C ARG A 97 -3.65 5.87 -15.97
N VAL A 98 -4.34 4.77 -15.67
CA VAL A 98 -5.25 4.67 -14.53
C VAL A 98 -4.51 5.00 -13.24
N GLN A 99 -3.34 4.39 -13.01
CA GLN A 99 -2.52 4.70 -11.84
C GLN A 99 -2.18 6.19 -11.78
N LYS A 100 -1.70 6.77 -12.88
CA LYS A 100 -1.36 8.20 -12.94
C LYS A 100 -2.55 9.09 -12.57
N THR A 101 -3.74 8.81 -13.11
CA THR A 101 -4.94 9.61 -12.83
C THR A 101 -5.41 9.45 -11.38
N VAL A 102 -5.42 8.22 -10.85
CA VAL A 102 -5.84 7.95 -9.47
C VAL A 102 -4.90 8.62 -8.47
N TYR A 103 -3.58 8.45 -8.64
CA TYR A 103 -2.62 9.09 -7.76
C TYR A 103 -2.64 10.62 -7.91
N GLY A 104 -2.79 11.15 -9.13
CA GLY A 104 -2.89 12.60 -9.35
C GLY A 104 -4.13 13.23 -8.70
N LYS A 105 -5.22 12.49 -8.55
CA LYS A 105 -6.41 12.95 -7.81
C LYS A 105 -6.26 12.85 -6.30
N ALA A 106 -5.50 11.87 -5.83
CA ALA A 106 -5.21 11.68 -4.42
C ALA A 106 -4.12 12.65 -3.93
N GLU A 107 -3.27 13.17 -4.82
CA GLU A 107 -2.28 14.19 -4.49
C GLU A 107 -2.95 15.44 -3.88
N GLY A 108 -2.46 15.86 -2.71
CA GLY A 108 -3.00 17.00 -1.97
C GLY A 108 -4.20 16.69 -1.07
N GLN A 109 -4.74 15.47 -1.10
CA GLN A 109 -5.75 15.02 -0.15
C GLN A 109 -5.11 14.48 1.13
N ALA A 110 -5.62 14.88 2.29
CA ALA A 110 -5.16 14.36 3.57
C ALA A 110 -5.37 12.84 3.69
N GLY A 111 -4.33 12.12 4.08
CA GLY A 111 -4.31 10.66 4.21
C GLY A 111 -4.00 9.93 2.91
N ALA A 112 -3.65 10.63 1.83
CA ALA A 112 -3.35 10.00 0.55
C ALA A 112 -2.07 9.14 0.59
N ALA A 113 -1.05 9.57 1.35
CA ALA A 113 0.14 8.77 1.59
C ALA A 113 -0.21 7.49 2.36
N ALA A 114 -1.08 7.59 3.38
CA ALA A 114 -1.57 6.46 4.14
C ALA A 114 -2.19 5.38 3.23
N TRP A 115 -3.08 5.81 2.34
CA TRP A 115 -3.72 4.94 1.34
C TRP A 115 -2.71 4.35 0.36
N ALA A 116 -1.77 5.15 -0.15
CA ALA A 116 -0.74 4.66 -1.07
C ALA A 116 0.15 3.58 -0.43
N LEU A 117 0.48 3.75 0.86
CA LEU A 117 1.29 2.80 1.61
C LEU A 117 0.54 1.48 1.89
N GLU A 118 -0.75 1.54 2.21
CA GLU A 118 -1.59 0.34 2.42
C GLU A 118 -1.75 -0.50 1.14
N ASN A 119 -1.72 0.14 -0.03
CA ASN A 119 -1.81 -0.54 -1.32
C ASN A 119 -0.48 -1.14 -1.82
N MET A 120 0.60 -1.04 -1.03
CA MET A 120 1.89 -1.62 -1.42
C MET A 120 1.84 -3.15 -1.39
N GLN A 121 2.42 -3.76 -2.42
CA GLN A 121 2.54 -5.20 -2.51
C GLN A 121 3.88 -5.68 -1.94
N GLY A 122 3.86 -6.82 -1.26
CA GLY A 122 5.04 -7.45 -0.68
C GLY A 122 5.05 -7.43 0.85
N ALA A 123 6.19 -7.81 1.43
CA ALA A 123 6.36 -7.91 2.88
C ALA A 123 6.62 -6.53 3.51
N TRP A 124 5.68 -5.60 3.41
CA TRP A 124 5.72 -4.31 4.08
C TRP A 124 4.81 -4.36 5.31
N ARG A 125 5.27 -3.81 6.44
CA ARG A 125 4.44 -3.60 7.63
C ARG A 125 4.18 -2.12 7.76
N VAL A 126 2.94 -1.72 7.56
CA VAL A 126 2.54 -0.31 7.51
C VAL A 126 1.74 0.02 8.76
N LYS A 127 2.14 1.08 9.46
CA LYS A 127 1.38 1.67 10.57
C LYS A 127 1.07 3.12 10.24
N ASN A 128 -0.20 3.39 10.02
CA ASN A 128 -0.68 4.70 9.64
C ASN A 128 -0.85 5.62 10.85
N ALA A 129 -0.58 6.92 10.64
CA ALA A 129 -0.76 7.99 11.61
C ALA A 129 -0.19 7.68 13.00
N VAL A 130 1.11 7.34 13.05
CA VAL A 130 1.81 7.09 14.33
C VAL A 130 1.90 8.36 15.17
N THR A 131 2.11 9.49 14.51
CA THR A 131 1.95 10.83 15.09
C THR A 131 1.24 11.71 14.09
N GLY A 132 0.45 12.65 14.57
CA GLY A 132 -0.25 13.60 13.71
C GLY A 132 -0.70 14.83 14.47
N THR A 133 -1.14 15.84 13.73
CA THR A 133 -1.67 17.11 14.24
C THR A 133 -3.17 17.23 13.96
N ALA A 134 -3.82 18.19 14.58
CA ALA A 134 -5.22 18.52 14.25
C ALA A 134 -5.37 19.10 12.83
N GLN A 135 -4.27 19.55 12.21
CA GLN A 135 -4.21 20.12 10.86
C GLN A 135 -4.04 19.05 9.77
N LEU A 136 -4.33 17.79 10.10
CA LEU A 136 -4.21 16.64 9.19
C LEU A 136 -2.78 16.40 8.68
N ASP A 137 -1.76 16.91 9.38
CA ASP A 137 -0.38 16.46 9.15
C ASP A 137 -0.18 15.13 9.87
N ALA A 138 0.42 14.16 9.19
CA ALA A 138 0.60 12.82 9.73
C ALA A 138 1.98 12.26 9.38
N VAL A 139 2.49 11.42 10.27
CA VAL A 139 3.67 10.58 10.02
C VAL A 139 3.22 9.12 10.08
N HIS A 140 3.45 8.42 8.99
CA HIS A 140 3.25 7.01 8.81
C HIS A 140 4.58 6.29 8.99
N ARG A 141 4.54 5.09 9.56
CA ARG A 141 5.73 4.25 9.70
C ARG A 141 5.58 3.01 8.86
N VAL A 142 6.61 2.74 8.08
CA VAL A 142 6.70 1.56 7.21
C VAL A 142 7.94 0.78 7.63
N ILE A 143 7.80 -0.51 7.85
CA ILE A 143 8.92 -1.41 8.10
C ILE A 143 9.05 -2.32 6.87
N GLY A 144 10.21 -2.23 6.23
CA GLY A 144 10.53 -2.94 5.01
C GLY A 144 11.92 -3.58 5.09
N ARG A 145 12.34 -4.24 4.00
CA ARG A 145 13.72 -4.72 3.87
C ARG A 145 14.77 -3.61 3.93
N PRO A 146 14.49 -2.36 3.57
CA PRO A 146 15.44 -1.27 3.80
C PRO A 146 15.69 -0.94 5.28
N GLY A 147 14.76 -1.24 6.16
CA GLY A 147 14.78 -0.79 7.55
C GLY A 147 13.46 -0.15 7.93
N VAL A 148 13.52 0.90 8.76
CA VAL A 148 12.34 1.68 9.14
C VAL A 148 12.28 2.95 8.29
N ILE A 149 11.10 3.23 7.76
CA ILE A 149 10.86 4.38 6.90
C ILE A 149 9.72 5.19 7.51
N LEU A 150 9.99 6.46 7.78
CA LEU A 150 9.03 7.44 8.27
C LEU A 150 8.57 8.28 7.08
N VAL A 151 7.31 8.15 6.73
CA VAL A 151 6.69 8.87 5.61
C VAL A 151 5.77 9.91 6.20
N ALA A 152 6.09 11.18 5.99
CA ALA A 152 5.27 12.29 6.44
C ALA A 152 4.42 12.87 5.30
N GLU A 153 3.21 13.28 5.64
CA GLU A 153 2.27 13.96 4.77
C GLU A 153 1.79 15.23 5.47
N GLY A 154 1.68 16.34 4.72
CA GLY A 154 1.25 17.64 5.24
C GLY A 154 2.23 18.76 4.91
N SER A 155 2.18 19.85 5.68
CA SER A 155 3.04 21.01 5.43
C SER A 155 4.50 20.71 5.81
N PRO A 156 5.49 20.94 4.91
CA PRO A 156 6.89 20.61 5.14
C PRO A 156 7.49 21.24 6.42
N GLN A 157 7.06 22.43 6.80
CA GLN A 157 7.54 23.10 8.01
C GLN A 157 7.05 22.40 9.29
N ARG A 158 5.81 21.90 9.30
CA ARG A 158 5.22 21.24 10.48
C ARG A 158 5.66 19.79 10.61
N VAL A 159 5.75 19.07 9.49
CA VAL A 159 6.12 17.65 9.50
C VAL A 159 7.59 17.41 9.87
N LYS A 160 8.49 18.36 9.63
CA LYS A 160 9.92 18.24 10.04
C LYS A 160 10.06 17.98 11.54
N GLY A 161 9.30 18.70 12.36
CA GLY A 161 9.31 18.51 13.82
C GLY A 161 8.77 17.14 14.22
N LEU A 162 7.67 16.70 13.60
CA LEU A 162 7.06 15.39 13.84
C LEU A 162 8.00 14.24 13.45
N LEU A 163 8.65 14.34 12.28
CA LEU A 163 9.62 13.38 11.81
C LEU A 163 10.82 13.29 12.75
N ALA A 164 11.38 14.42 13.19
CA ALA A 164 12.52 14.43 14.10
C ALA A 164 12.20 13.76 15.44
N GLN A 165 11.00 14.03 15.99
CA GLN A 165 10.53 13.40 17.23
C GLN A 165 10.37 11.88 17.06
N GLU A 166 9.71 11.45 15.98
CA GLU A 166 9.45 10.03 15.73
C GLU A 166 10.74 9.28 15.38
N LYS A 167 11.67 9.90 14.65
CA LYS A 167 13.01 9.36 14.36
C LYS A 167 13.80 9.13 15.63
N LYS A 168 13.80 10.09 16.57
CA LYS A 168 14.48 9.96 17.87
C LYS A 168 13.86 8.86 18.73
N LYS A 169 12.54 8.71 18.72
CA LYS A 169 11.85 7.61 19.44
C LYS A 169 12.19 6.25 18.82
N THR A 170 12.13 6.16 17.51
CA THR A 170 12.42 4.93 16.75
C THR A 170 13.88 4.50 16.92
N ALA A 171 14.83 5.44 16.82
CA ALA A 171 16.27 5.18 16.96
C ALA A 171 16.66 4.49 18.26
N ARG A 172 15.93 4.76 19.36
CA ARG A 172 16.17 4.11 20.67
C ARG A 172 15.90 2.61 20.67
N LEU A 173 15.11 2.10 19.72
CA LEU A 173 14.65 0.71 19.69
C LEU A 173 15.21 -0.13 18.56
N VAL A 174 15.51 0.51 17.43
CA VAL A 174 15.88 -0.18 16.18
C VAL A 174 17.39 -0.42 16.06
N GLY A 175 18.19 0.15 16.97
CA GLY A 175 19.63 -0.04 17.04
C GLY A 175 20.35 0.51 15.81
N ASP A 176 21.17 -0.32 15.19
CA ASP A 176 21.93 -0.10 13.95
C ASP A 176 21.07 -0.13 12.67
N THR A 177 19.77 -0.41 12.77
CA THR A 177 18.90 -0.47 11.60
C THR A 177 18.70 0.92 10.98
N PRO A 178 18.90 1.09 9.66
CA PRO A 178 18.69 2.37 8.99
C PRO A 178 17.27 2.92 9.15
N ILE A 179 17.18 4.23 9.39
CA ILE A 179 15.92 4.98 9.45
C ILE A 179 15.91 6.02 8.34
N TYR A 180 14.99 5.88 7.40
CA TYR A 180 14.76 6.83 6.32
C TYR A 180 13.59 7.75 6.66
N ASP A 181 13.72 9.04 6.37
CA ASP A 181 12.68 10.05 6.47
C ASP A 181 12.32 10.57 5.09
N ILE A 182 11.03 10.60 4.78
CA ILE A 182 10.50 11.01 3.48
C ILE A 182 9.32 11.95 3.74
N VAL A 183 9.27 13.07 3.03
CA VAL A 183 8.12 13.96 3.02
C VAL A 183 7.41 13.80 1.68
N VAL A 184 6.11 13.54 1.71
CA VAL A 184 5.27 13.41 0.52
C VAL A 184 4.79 14.78 0.09
N GLY A 185 4.93 15.08 -1.20
CA GLY A 185 4.43 16.29 -1.83
C GLY A 185 5.20 16.62 -3.11
N ASN A 186 4.96 17.81 -3.66
CA ASN A 186 5.40 18.20 -5.00
C ASN A 186 6.50 19.27 -5.02
N ASP A 187 6.96 19.72 -3.84
CA ASP A 187 8.03 20.72 -3.76
C ASP A 187 9.42 20.07 -3.79
N GLU A 188 10.46 20.90 -3.84
CA GLU A 188 11.85 20.45 -3.79
C GLU A 188 12.15 19.64 -2.52
N GLY A 189 12.84 18.51 -2.69
CA GLY A 189 13.17 17.59 -1.59
C GLY A 189 12.01 16.72 -1.10
N GLN A 190 10.82 16.84 -1.70
CA GLN A 190 9.68 15.97 -1.43
C GLN A 190 9.54 14.88 -2.50
N VAL A 191 8.86 13.79 -2.15
CA VAL A 191 8.55 12.71 -3.08
C VAL A 191 7.09 12.79 -3.49
N PRO A 192 6.77 12.95 -4.79
CA PRO A 192 5.40 12.94 -5.26
C PRO A 192 4.71 11.62 -4.91
N LEU A 193 3.41 11.69 -4.56
CA LEU A 193 2.64 10.52 -4.13
C LEU A 193 2.68 9.39 -5.17
N SER A 194 2.53 9.74 -6.45
CA SER A 194 2.62 8.82 -7.59
C SER A 194 3.97 8.08 -7.69
N GLN A 195 5.02 8.60 -7.07
CA GLN A 195 6.38 8.04 -7.10
C GLN A 195 6.80 7.39 -5.77
N LEU A 196 6.03 7.58 -4.70
CA LEU A 196 6.36 7.10 -3.35
C LEU A 196 6.74 5.62 -3.33
N VAL A 197 5.86 4.75 -3.84
CA VAL A 197 6.10 3.29 -3.86
C VAL A 197 7.35 2.93 -4.67
N LYS A 198 7.59 3.61 -5.80
CA LYS A 198 8.79 3.39 -6.63
C LYS A 198 10.06 3.82 -5.89
N TYR A 199 10.01 4.94 -5.17
CA TYR A 199 11.11 5.44 -4.36
C TYR A 199 11.47 4.45 -3.25
N LEU A 200 10.46 3.99 -2.49
CA LEU A 200 10.65 3.01 -1.41
C LEU A 200 11.26 1.69 -1.90
N ASN A 201 10.81 1.19 -3.04
CA ASN A 201 11.34 -0.05 -3.64
C ASN A 201 12.78 0.08 -4.15
N LYS A 202 13.29 1.29 -4.38
CA LYS A 202 14.68 1.53 -4.81
C LYS A 202 15.66 1.58 -3.65
N LEU A 203 15.19 1.68 -2.42
CA LEU A 203 16.05 1.70 -1.24
C LEU A 203 16.80 0.36 -1.10
N PRO A 204 18.05 0.37 -0.60
CA PRO A 204 18.85 -0.85 -0.46
C PRO A 204 18.21 -1.82 0.54
N ARG A 205 18.43 -3.12 0.36
CA ARG A 205 17.87 -4.17 1.23
C ARG A 205 18.84 -4.45 2.39
N ASN A 206 18.72 -3.68 3.47
CA ASN A 206 19.63 -3.75 4.61
C ASN A 206 19.29 -4.83 5.63
N ILE A 207 18.02 -5.24 5.74
CA ILE A 207 17.53 -6.21 6.73
C ILE A 207 16.72 -7.35 6.10
N ASP A 208 16.63 -8.46 6.84
CA ASP A 208 15.82 -9.63 6.51
C ASP A 208 14.43 -9.56 7.19
N THR A 209 13.56 -10.52 6.85
CA THR A 209 12.18 -10.54 7.36
C THR A 209 12.09 -10.82 8.86
N LYS A 210 13.00 -11.65 9.41
CA LYS A 210 13.04 -11.93 10.85
C LYS A 210 13.38 -10.67 11.64
N ARG A 211 14.35 -9.89 11.17
CA ARG A 211 14.70 -8.61 11.77
C ARG A 211 13.54 -7.62 11.67
N MET A 212 12.79 -7.61 10.56
CA MET A 212 11.57 -6.81 10.44
C MET A 212 10.53 -7.18 11.51
N ASP A 213 10.27 -8.46 11.77
CA ASP A 213 9.35 -8.91 12.82
C ASP A 213 9.80 -8.47 14.22
N SER A 214 11.11 -8.58 14.49
CA SER A 214 11.68 -8.15 15.78
C SER A 214 11.56 -6.64 16.00
N ILE A 215 11.70 -5.85 14.94
CA ILE A 215 11.56 -4.40 14.98
C ILE A 215 10.09 -4.02 15.19
N GLU A 216 9.18 -4.68 14.48
CA GLU A 216 7.74 -4.47 14.63
C GLU A 216 7.28 -4.74 16.07
N SER A 217 7.72 -5.85 16.68
CA SER A 217 7.32 -6.17 18.06
C SER A 217 7.85 -5.15 19.08
N ARG A 218 9.11 -4.71 18.94
CA ARG A 218 9.70 -3.67 19.80
C ARG A 218 8.97 -2.33 19.67
N LEU A 219 8.60 -1.94 18.44
CA LEU A 219 7.87 -0.69 18.18
C LEU A 219 6.42 -0.77 18.65
N ALA A 220 5.76 -1.93 18.52
CA ALA A 220 4.41 -2.15 19.02
C ALA A 220 4.33 -1.99 20.55
N ALA A 221 5.35 -2.46 21.28
CA ALA A 221 5.46 -2.29 22.73
C ALA A 221 5.61 -0.83 23.18
N LEU A 222 5.99 0.09 22.27
CA LEU A 222 6.08 1.52 22.57
C LEU A 222 4.72 2.22 22.38
N GLY A 223 3.90 1.75 21.42
CA GLY A 223 2.54 2.25 21.20
C GLY A 223 1.60 2.02 22.39
N SER A 224 1.81 0.96 23.17
CA SER A 224 1.05 0.70 24.41
C SER A 224 1.48 1.57 25.60
N ARG A 225 2.72 2.10 25.58
CA ARG A 225 3.22 2.98 26.66
C ARG A 225 2.78 4.44 26.53
N SER A 226 2.37 4.89 25.34
CA SER A 226 1.78 6.22 25.14
C SER A 226 0.28 6.29 25.41
N GLY A 227 -0.36 5.19 25.83
CA GLY A 227 -1.81 5.09 26.03
C GLY A 227 -2.26 4.34 27.29
N ALA A 228 -1.35 3.98 28.20
CA ALA A 228 -1.75 3.55 29.54
C ALA A 228 -2.06 4.78 30.41
N ALA A 229 -3.06 5.57 30.00
CA ALA A 229 -3.89 6.20 31.00
C ALA A 229 -4.51 5.03 31.76
N MET A 230 -4.04 4.78 32.98
CA MET A 230 -4.74 3.89 33.90
C MET A 230 -6.24 4.22 33.79
N PRO A 231 -7.14 3.23 33.60
CA PRO A 231 -8.56 3.49 33.75
C PRO A 231 -8.69 4.10 35.13
N LYS A 232 -8.97 5.40 35.20
CA LYS A 232 -9.37 6.01 36.45
C LYS A 232 -10.74 5.40 36.71
N GLY A 233 -10.74 4.25 37.38
CA GLY A 233 -11.93 3.69 37.97
C GLY A 233 -12.60 4.80 38.78
N PRO A 234 -13.94 4.78 38.90
CA PRO A 234 -14.65 5.82 39.62
C PRO A 234 -13.97 6.01 40.97
N LEU A 235 -13.38 7.19 41.17
CA LEU A 235 -12.81 7.57 42.45
C LEU A 235 -13.93 7.40 43.47
N PRO A 236 -13.75 6.61 44.54
CA PRO A 236 -14.77 6.45 45.56
C PRO A 236 -15.20 7.83 46.05
N PRO A 237 -16.51 8.15 46.05
CA PRO A 237 -17.00 9.41 46.60
C PRO A 237 -16.79 9.36 48.12
N GLY A 238 -15.60 9.73 48.58
CA GLY A 238 -15.22 9.58 49.99
C GLY A 238 -13.75 9.78 50.31
N ALA A 239 -12.82 9.73 49.35
CA ALA A 239 -11.41 10.03 49.60
C ALA A 239 -11.18 11.56 49.67
N ARG A 240 -11.88 12.24 50.58
CA ARG A 240 -11.44 13.54 51.07
C ARG A 240 -10.09 13.32 51.74
N MET A 241 -9.05 14.02 51.29
CA MET A 241 -7.80 14.17 52.04
C MET A 241 -8.14 14.63 53.46
N LYS A 242 -8.11 13.70 54.41
CA LYS A 242 -8.39 13.98 55.81
C LYS A 242 -7.10 14.46 56.45
N GLY A 243 -7.04 15.76 56.69
CA GLY A 243 -6.21 16.36 57.74
C GLY A 243 -4.75 16.64 57.40
N MET A 244 -4.50 17.73 56.65
CA MET A 244 -3.21 18.45 56.73
C MET A 244 -3.42 19.87 57.26
N GLN A 245 -4.31 20.04 58.24
CA GLN A 245 -4.39 21.27 59.03
C GLN A 245 -4.77 20.89 60.47
N ARG A 246 -3.75 20.81 61.33
CA ARG A 246 -3.73 21.35 62.70
C ARG A 246 -2.60 20.71 63.53
N THR A 247 -1.53 21.47 63.69
CA THR A 247 -0.77 21.62 64.95
C THR A 247 0.03 22.93 64.77
N ILE A 248 -0.47 24.07 65.29
CA ILE A 248 -0.24 24.60 66.66
C ILE A 248 1.23 25.07 66.81
N ARG A 249 1.61 26.23 67.36
CA ARG A 249 1.05 27.54 67.77
C ARG A 249 2.31 28.37 68.15
N ARG A 250 2.22 29.70 68.00
CA ARG A 250 2.95 30.77 68.72
C ARG A 250 3.89 30.37 69.87
N ARG A 251 5.09 30.98 69.89
CA ARG A 251 5.39 32.10 70.80
C ARG A 251 6.32 33.08 70.12
#